data_AF-A0A482VAF9-F1
#
_entry.id   AF-A0A482VAF9-F1
#
_cell.length_a   1.000
_cell.length_b   1.000
_cell.length_c   1.000
_cell.angle_alpha   90.00
_cell.angle_beta   90.00
_cell.angle_gamma   90.00
#
_symmetry.space_group_name_H-M   'P 1'
#
loop_
_entity.id
_entity.type
_entity.pdbx_description
1 polymer ?
#
loop_
_entity_poly.entity_id
_entity_poly.type
_entity_poly.pdbx_seq_one_letter_code
_entity_poly.pdbx_strand_id
1 'polypeptide(L)'
;MSLELKTVNEINMIQVQKNRDNVKNRHILHSGMFNSTLRDWQTLKTELTPKNFMYPIFIIENDDEIQPIESMPGVSRYGLNKLQGHLEPLVQKGLTSVLLFGVVDKLPKDGLGSHADSQENPVIRALPKLRSWFPTLTIACDVCLCPYANHGHCGILYPDGSINNTASIERIAQVAVSYAKAGAHIVAPSDMMDGRIGAIKDKLAAHNLRNKTAVLSYTAKFASGFYGPFRDAAKSAPAFGDRKCYQLPPGSTGLALRAAERDVAEGADMLMVKPVLSYMDILKEIKERYPEYPIQWSVLKAPKVPMATSKTSSRNAAFEDLSNVEFETSEDVEVIDQFKNMHLKEELLRGVFAYGFEKPSAIQQRAIKPIMKGRDVIAQAQSGTGKTATFSISILQSLDLTMRETQVLCLSPTRELAVQIQKVILALGDFMNVQCHACIGGTNLGEDIRKLDYGQHVIPPTIDSSGVDFGDASSRDFGNYF
;
A
#
# COMPACT_ATOMS: atom_id res chain seq x y z
N MET A 1 7.26 -35.25 -69.96
CA MET A 1 7.67 -33.86 -69.67
C MET A 1 6.39 -33.06 -69.42
N SER A 2 5.80 -33.25 -68.25
CA SER A 2 4.53 -32.65 -67.85
C SER A 2 4.84 -31.48 -66.92
N LEU A 3 4.85 -30.27 -67.48
CA LEU A 3 4.89 -29.03 -66.70
C LEU A 3 3.50 -28.81 -66.09
N GLU A 4 3.38 -29.01 -64.78
CA GLU A 4 2.20 -28.59 -64.02
C GLU A 4 2.14 -27.06 -63.97
N LEU A 5 1.14 -26.51 -64.65
CA LEU A 5 0.68 -25.14 -64.49
C LEU A 5 0.07 -24.98 -63.09
N LYS A 6 0.88 -24.54 -62.13
CA LYS A 6 0.36 -24.00 -60.87
C LYS A 6 -0.52 -22.79 -61.19
N THR A 7 -1.76 -22.83 -60.74
CA THR A 7 -2.76 -21.79 -61.00
C THR A 7 -2.36 -20.48 -60.32
N VAL A 8 -2.67 -19.35 -60.97
CA VAL A 8 -2.35 -17.97 -60.52
C VAL A 8 -2.87 -17.68 -59.09
N ASN A 9 -3.88 -18.41 -58.62
CA ASN A 9 -4.40 -18.30 -57.26
C ASN A 9 -3.48 -18.88 -56.18
N GLU A 10 -2.71 -19.94 -56.44
CA GLU A 10 -1.72 -20.46 -55.48
C GLU A 10 -0.53 -19.51 -55.35
N ILE A 11 -0.12 -18.88 -56.45
CA ILE A 11 0.99 -17.91 -56.47
C ILE A 11 0.60 -16.65 -55.68
N ASN A 12 -0.64 -16.17 -55.83
CA ASN A 12 -1.16 -15.04 -55.07
C ASN A 12 -1.33 -15.35 -53.58
N MET A 13 -1.77 -16.55 -53.19
CA MET A 13 -1.82 -16.96 -51.77
C MET A 13 -0.42 -17.02 -51.15
N ILE A 14 0.57 -17.56 -51.87
CA ILE A 14 1.98 -17.61 -51.41
C ILE A 14 2.59 -16.20 -51.29
N GLN A 15 2.22 -15.26 -52.17
CA GLN A 15 2.69 -13.87 -52.12
C GLN A 15 1.96 -13.01 -51.08
N VAL A 16 0.66 -13.25 -50.84
CA VAL A 16 -0.10 -12.57 -49.77
C VAL A 16 0.35 -13.04 -48.38
N GLN A 17 0.75 -14.31 -48.22
CA GLN A 17 1.35 -14.80 -46.98
C GLN A 17 2.74 -14.18 -46.71
N LYS A 18 3.55 -13.93 -47.75
CA LYS A 18 4.90 -13.35 -47.63
C LYS A 18 4.92 -11.90 -47.13
N ASN A 19 3.80 -11.17 -47.18
CA ASN A 19 3.73 -9.77 -46.80
C ASN A 19 3.11 -9.50 -45.42
N ARG A 20 2.70 -10.52 -44.66
CA ARG A 20 2.08 -10.34 -43.33
C ARG A 20 3.02 -10.48 -42.12
N ASP A 21 4.22 -11.03 -42.30
CA ASP A 21 5.07 -11.43 -41.16
C ASP A 21 6.46 -10.76 -41.13
N ASN A 22 6.63 -9.54 -41.66
CA ASN A 22 7.93 -8.85 -41.60
C ASN A 22 8.13 -8.08 -40.28
N VAL A 23 7.86 -8.74 -39.16
CA VAL A 23 8.24 -8.23 -37.83
C VAL A 23 9.77 -8.31 -37.75
N LYS A 24 10.46 -7.17 -37.68
CA LYS A 24 11.93 -7.16 -37.57
C LYS A 24 12.37 -8.03 -36.39
N ASN A 25 13.44 -8.81 -36.54
CA ASN A 25 13.89 -9.76 -35.51
C ASN A 25 13.96 -9.17 -34.09
N ARG A 26 14.34 -7.89 -33.93
CA ARG A 26 14.39 -7.20 -32.62
C ARG A 26 13.03 -7.02 -31.93
N HIS A 27 11.92 -7.12 -32.66
CA HIS A 27 10.56 -7.01 -32.13
C HIS A 27 9.98 -8.36 -31.69
N ILE A 28 10.66 -9.47 -31.98
CA ILE A 28 10.21 -10.82 -31.60
C ILE A 28 10.73 -11.16 -30.19
N LEU A 29 9.92 -10.89 -29.16
CA LEU A 29 10.27 -11.18 -27.76
C LEU A 29 9.74 -12.53 -27.26
N HIS A 30 8.81 -13.18 -27.99
CA HIS A 30 8.18 -14.45 -27.56
C HIS A 30 9.20 -15.58 -27.38
N SER A 31 10.21 -15.62 -28.24
CA SER A 31 11.30 -16.59 -28.22
C SER A 31 12.08 -16.62 -26.90
N GLY A 32 12.08 -15.52 -26.13
CA GLY A 32 12.79 -15.41 -24.86
C GLY A 32 11.96 -15.76 -23.61
N MET A 33 10.67 -16.13 -23.74
CA MET A 33 9.77 -16.31 -22.59
C MET A 33 8.69 -17.38 -22.77
N PHE A 34 8.64 -18.11 -23.89
CA PHE A 34 7.54 -19.04 -24.19
C PHE A 34 7.52 -20.30 -23.31
N ASN A 35 8.62 -20.62 -22.64
CA ASN A 35 8.77 -21.79 -21.76
C ASN A 35 9.06 -21.35 -20.32
N SER A 36 8.67 -22.15 -19.34
CA SER A 36 8.87 -21.86 -17.91
C SER A 36 10.32 -21.51 -17.57
N THR A 37 11.28 -22.32 -18.02
CA THR A 37 12.71 -22.09 -17.75
C THR A 37 13.17 -20.75 -18.33
N LEU A 38 12.67 -20.38 -19.50
CA LEU A 38 12.99 -19.09 -20.14
C LEU A 38 12.39 -17.93 -19.35
N ARG A 39 11.18 -18.08 -18.80
CA ARG A 39 10.59 -17.07 -17.90
C ARG A 39 11.42 -16.94 -16.63
N ASP A 40 11.82 -18.04 -16.02
CA ASP A 40 12.66 -18.05 -14.82
C ASP A 40 14.00 -17.33 -15.05
N TRP A 41 14.62 -17.52 -16.22
CA TRP A 41 15.84 -16.81 -16.58
C TRP A 41 15.66 -15.29 -16.72
N GLN A 42 14.46 -14.83 -17.11
CA GLN A 42 14.14 -13.39 -17.21
C GLN A 42 13.79 -12.76 -15.86
N THR A 43 13.45 -13.56 -14.85
CA THR A 43 13.02 -13.12 -13.51
C THR A 43 14.04 -13.43 -12.42
N LEU A 44 15.28 -13.80 -12.80
CA LEU A 44 16.38 -13.94 -11.84
C LEU A 44 16.52 -12.67 -11.01
N LYS A 45 16.79 -12.82 -9.70
CA LYS A 45 16.86 -11.73 -8.71
C LYS A 45 15.51 -11.17 -8.27
N THR A 46 14.39 -11.77 -8.68
CA THR A 46 13.07 -11.49 -8.11
C THR A 46 12.51 -12.64 -7.27
N GLU A 47 13.31 -13.68 -6.99
CA GLU A 47 12.88 -14.78 -6.13
C GLU A 47 12.68 -14.32 -4.68
N LEU A 48 11.57 -14.73 -4.07
CA LEU A 48 11.30 -14.52 -2.66
C LEU A 48 11.54 -15.80 -1.88
N THR A 49 12.39 -15.70 -0.87
CA THR A 49 12.68 -16.76 0.08
C THR A 49 12.30 -16.32 1.49
N PRO A 50 12.13 -17.23 2.47
CA PRO A 50 11.88 -16.86 3.86
C PRO A 50 12.88 -15.83 4.44
N LYS A 51 14.13 -15.83 3.94
CA LYS A 51 15.19 -14.90 4.35
C LYS A 51 14.95 -13.45 3.93
N ASN A 52 14.08 -13.22 2.94
CA ASN A 52 13.72 -11.87 2.50
C ASN A 52 12.69 -11.21 3.42
N PHE A 53 12.06 -11.96 4.33
CA PHE A 53 10.98 -11.45 5.18
C PHE A 53 11.47 -11.09 6.59
N MET A 54 11.04 -9.90 7.04
CA MET A 54 11.14 -9.44 8.42
C MET A 54 9.74 -9.22 8.97
N TYR A 55 9.34 -10.03 9.94
CA TYR A 55 7.95 -10.05 10.44
C TYR A 55 7.74 -9.03 11.57
N PRO A 56 6.85 -8.02 11.40
CA PRO A 56 6.52 -7.06 12.44
C PRO A 56 5.75 -7.70 13.59
N ILE A 57 6.11 -7.34 14.84
CA ILE A 57 5.44 -7.83 16.05
C ILE A 57 5.17 -6.65 16.98
N PHE A 58 3.94 -6.56 17.48
CA PHE A 58 3.54 -5.57 18.49
C PHE A 58 3.53 -6.23 19.87
N ILE A 59 4.32 -5.70 20.80
CA ILE A 59 4.46 -6.23 22.16
C ILE A 59 3.79 -5.27 23.15
N ILE A 60 2.90 -5.80 24.00
CA ILE A 60 2.15 -5.06 25.02
C ILE A 60 2.64 -5.40 26.43
N GLU A 61 2.27 -4.57 27.39
CA GLU A 61 2.71 -4.64 28.79
C GLU A 61 2.14 -5.85 29.54
N ASN A 62 0.91 -6.24 29.22
CA ASN A 62 0.24 -7.36 29.87
C ASN A 62 0.77 -8.68 29.28
N ASP A 63 1.57 -9.40 30.05
CA ASP A 63 2.32 -10.56 29.59
C ASP A 63 1.43 -11.70 29.05
N ASP A 64 0.20 -11.84 29.55
CA ASP A 64 -0.69 -12.97 29.22
C ASP A 64 -1.75 -12.63 28.16
N GLU A 65 -1.78 -11.40 27.68
CA GLU A 65 -2.84 -10.92 26.78
C GLU A 65 -2.48 -11.10 25.30
N ILE A 66 -3.52 -11.34 24.49
CA ILE A 66 -3.46 -11.25 23.04
C ILE A 66 -4.57 -10.29 22.63
N GLN A 67 -4.19 -9.16 22.03
CA GLN A 67 -5.12 -8.12 21.65
C GLN A 67 -5.20 -8.00 20.12
N PRO A 68 -6.29 -8.47 19.48
CA PRO A 68 -6.48 -8.29 18.04
C PRO A 68 -6.45 -6.82 17.63
N ILE A 69 -5.91 -6.53 16.44
CA ILE A 69 -5.93 -5.19 15.85
C ILE A 69 -7.02 -5.16 14.77
N GLU A 70 -8.12 -4.49 15.05
CA GLU A 70 -9.30 -4.48 14.17
C GLU A 70 -8.98 -3.98 12.74
N SER A 71 -8.18 -2.94 12.62
CA SER A 71 -7.76 -2.38 11.33
C SER A 71 -6.71 -3.22 10.59
N MET A 72 -6.15 -4.25 11.24
CA MET A 72 -5.20 -5.19 10.65
C MET A 72 -5.64 -6.65 10.86
N PRO A 73 -6.67 -7.15 10.14
CA PRO A 73 -7.16 -8.51 10.35
C PRO A 73 -6.09 -9.58 10.15
N GLY A 74 -5.98 -10.46 11.14
CA GLY A 74 -4.94 -11.49 11.24
C GLY A 74 -3.70 -11.07 12.05
N VAL A 75 -3.65 -9.82 12.54
CA VAL A 75 -2.55 -9.30 13.35
C VAL A 75 -3.06 -8.95 14.74
N SER A 76 -2.28 -9.29 15.76
CA SER A 76 -2.56 -8.98 17.15
C SER A 76 -1.33 -8.35 17.82
N ARG A 77 -1.57 -7.70 18.95
CA ARG A 77 -0.54 -7.36 19.93
C ARG A 77 -0.41 -8.53 20.91
N TYR A 78 0.81 -8.83 21.32
CA TYR A 78 1.11 -10.00 22.14
C TYR A 78 1.79 -9.59 23.43
N GLY A 79 1.30 -10.14 24.53
CA GLY A 79 2.03 -10.19 25.79
C GLY A 79 3.22 -11.14 25.71
N LEU A 80 4.19 -10.92 26.59
CA LEU A 80 5.45 -11.65 26.61
C LEU A 80 5.29 -13.18 26.75
N ASN A 81 4.34 -13.65 27.56
CA ASN A 81 4.12 -15.08 27.78
C ASN A 81 3.43 -15.76 26.59
N LYS A 82 2.77 -15.00 25.72
CA LYS A 82 2.11 -15.50 24.50
C LYS A 82 3.01 -15.47 23.27
N LEU A 83 4.10 -14.69 23.35
CA LEU A 83 4.98 -14.45 22.22
C LEU A 83 5.72 -15.71 21.74
N GLN A 84 6.19 -16.56 22.66
CA GLN A 84 6.91 -17.78 22.30
C GLN A 84 6.04 -18.73 21.46
N GLY A 85 4.84 -19.06 21.94
CA GLY A 85 3.92 -19.96 21.24
C GLY A 85 3.42 -19.40 19.90
N HIS A 86 3.40 -18.07 19.73
CA HIS A 86 3.08 -17.45 18.44
C HIS A 86 4.23 -17.58 17.44
N LEU A 87 5.48 -17.39 17.87
CA LEU A 87 6.64 -17.36 16.97
C LEU A 87 7.20 -18.73 16.64
N GLU A 88 7.13 -19.70 17.55
CA GLU A 88 7.65 -21.05 17.35
C GLU A 88 7.18 -21.71 16.03
N PRO A 89 5.87 -21.73 15.68
CA PRO A 89 5.43 -22.30 14.40
C PRO A 89 5.91 -21.49 13.18
N LEU A 90 6.16 -20.19 13.32
CA LEU A 90 6.68 -19.35 12.23
C LEU A 90 8.17 -19.61 12.00
N VAL A 91 8.95 -19.73 13.08
CA VAL A 91 10.38 -20.09 13.02
C VAL A 91 10.55 -21.49 12.43
N GLN A 92 9.71 -22.46 12.81
CA GLN A 92 9.70 -23.80 12.19
C GLN A 92 9.40 -23.78 10.69
N LYS A 93 8.59 -22.82 10.22
CA LYS A 93 8.32 -22.59 8.78
C LYS A 93 9.43 -21.82 8.06
N GLY A 94 10.50 -21.44 8.77
CA GLY A 94 11.68 -20.79 8.20
C GLY A 94 11.73 -19.27 8.39
N LEU A 95 10.92 -18.68 9.29
CA LEU A 95 11.05 -17.26 9.63
C LEU A 95 12.43 -16.98 10.23
N THR A 96 13.19 -16.08 9.61
CA THR A 96 14.58 -15.77 10.04
C THR A 96 14.73 -14.42 10.72
N SER A 97 13.75 -13.51 10.59
CA SER A 97 13.86 -12.18 11.20
C SER A 97 12.52 -11.57 11.64
N VAL A 98 12.57 -10.80 12.73
CA VAL A 98 11.42 -10.08 13.31
C VAL A 98 11.75 -8.62 13.56
N LEU A 99 10.74 -7.76 13.53
CA LEU A 99 10.83 -6.34 13.88
C LEU A 99 9.86 -6.00 15.00
N LEU A 100 10.41 -5.64 16.16
CA LEU A 100 9.63 -5.42 17.38
C LEU A 100 9.16 -3.97 17.48
N PHE A 101 7.90 -3.80 17.86
CA PHE A 101 7.27 -2.53 18.22
C PHE A 101 6.69 -2.64 19.63
N GLY A 102 7.09 -1.74 20.52
CA GLY A 102 6.50 -1.64 21.86
C GLY A 102 5.21 -0.82 21.84
N VAL A 103 4.19 -1.30 22.53
CA VAL A 103 2.90 -0.62 22.70
C VAL A 103 2.61 -0.52 24.19
N VAL A 104 2.57 0.70 24.71
CA VAL A 104 2.34 0.97 26.13
C VAL A 104 1.04 1.73 26.33
N ASP A 105 0.24 1.24 27.27
CA ASP A 105 -1.04 1.81 27.70
C ASP A 105 -0.98 2.31 29.14
N LYS A 106 -0.29 1.59 30.03
CA LYS A 106 -0.26 1.87 31.48
C LYS A 106 1.00 2.64 31.90
N LEU A 107 2.13 2.40 31.24
CA LEU A 107 3.36 3.11 31.53
C LEU A 107 3.19 4.61 31.22
N PRO A 108 3.59 5.50 32.15
CA PRO A 108 3.47 6.94 31.95
C PRO A 108 4.16 7.39 30.66
N LYS A 109 3.46 8.22 29.89
CA LYS A 109 4.05 8.91 28.74
C LYS A 109 4.48 10.30 29.16
N ASP A 110 5.65 10.75 28.74
CA ASP A 110 6.19 12.08 29.03
C ASP A 110 6.81 12.72 27.77
N GLY A 111 7.32 13.95 27.86
CA GLY A 111 7.92 14.63 26.71
C GLY A 111 9.27 14.08 26.25
N LEU A 112 9.90 13.21 27.05
CA LEU A 112 11.22 12.61 26.77
C LEU A 112 11.11 11.16 26.26
N GLY A 113 9.93 10.56 26.36
CA GLY A 113 9.73 9.13 26.17
C GLY A 113 10.57 8.31 27.14
N SER A 114 10.58 8.65 28.44
CA SER A 114 11.46 8.00 29.44
C SER A 114 11.27 6.48 29.53
N HIS A 115 10.07 5.99 29.22
CA HIS A 115 9.75 4.56 29.20
C HIS A 115 10.12 3.85 27.89
N ALA A 116 10.74 4.52 26.92
CA ALA A 116 11.20 3.89 25.68
C ALA A 116 12.33 2.86 25.92
N ASP A 117 13.11 3.02 26.98
CA ASP A 117 14.24 2.15 27.33
C ASP A 117 14.30 1.77 28.82
N SER A 118 13.18 1.93 29.54
CA SER A 118 13.10 1.46 30.93
C SER A 118 13.08 -0.06 31.01
N GLN A 119 13.40 -0.62 32.18
CA GLN A 119 13.35 -2.06 32.43
C GLN A 119 11.93 -2.65 32.34
N GLU A 120 10.92 -1.78 32.48
CA GLU A 120 9.50 -2.14 32.35
C GLU A 120 9.03 -2.18 30.89
N ASN A 121 9.80 -1.60 29.97
CA ASN A 121 9.44 -1.54 28.56
C ASN A 121 9.26 -2.96 27.99
N PRO A 122 8.13 -3.25 27.30
CA PRO A 122 7.83 -4.58 26.80
C PRO A 122 8.88 -5.11 25.81
N VAL A 123 9.51 -4.24 25.00
CA VAL A 123 10.58 -4.62 24.06
C VAL A 123 11.86 -5.00 24.81
N ILE A 124 12.28 -4.19 25.80
CA ILE A 124 13.46 -4.47 26.63
C ILE A 124 13.30 -5.82 27.34
N ARG A 125 12.11 -6.10 27.91
CA ARG A 125 11.80 -7.36 28.59
C ARG A 125 11.78 -8.56 27.63
N ALA A 126 11.36 -8.36 26.37
CA ALA A 126 11.24 -9.42 25.39
C ALA A 126 12.58 -9.85 24.78
N LEU A 127 13.50 -8.92 24.57
CA LEU A 127 14.77 -9.16 23.90
C LEU A 127 15.60 -10.33 24.47
N PRO A 128 15.92 -10.40 25.78
CA PRO A 128 16.72 -11.50 26.32
C PRO A 128 15.99 -12.85 26.21
N LYS A 129 14.64 -12.86 26.35
CA LYS A 129 13.83 -14.07 26.19
C LYS A 129 13.83 -14.55 24.74
N LEU A 130 13.64 -13.65 23.77
CA LEU A 130 13.70 -13.99 22.35
C LEU A 130 15.07 -14.54 21.93
N ARG A 131 16.16 -13.96 22.45
CA ARG A 131 17.52 -14.47 22.24
C ARG A 131 17.71 -15.89 22.79
N SER A 132 17.08 -16.20 23.93
CA SER A 132 17.11 -17.52 24.53
C SER A 132 16.22 -18.54 23.80
N TRP A 133 15.00 -18.16 23.44
CA TRP A 133 14.03 -19.06 22.81
C TRP A 133 14.37 -19.37 21.37
N PHE A 134 14.87 -18.38 20.63
CA PHE A 134 15.18 -18.49 19.20
C PHE A 134 16.58 -17.96 18.89
N PRO A 135 17.66 -18.70 19.24
CA PRO A 135 19.04 -18.21 19.12
C PRO A 135 19.46 -17.82 17.70
N THR A 136 18.84 -18.44 16.68
CA THR A 136 19.10 -18.18 15.25
C THR A 136 18.23 -17.07 14.65
N LEU A 137 17.22 -16.58 15.39
CA LEU A 137 16.32 -15.54 14.91
C LEU A 137 17.03 -14.18 14.97
N THR A 138 17.04 -13.47 13.84
CA THR A 138 17.53 -12.09 13.79
C THR A 138 16.45 -11.15 14.33
N ILE A 139 16.82 -10.31 15.29
CA ILE A 139 15.87 -9.47 16.03
C ILE A 139 16.19 -8.01 15.75
N ALA A 140 15.27 -7.34 15.08
CA ALA A 140 15.27 -5.90 14.87
C ALA A 140 14.31 -5.21 15.84
N CYS A 141 14.64 -4.00 16.28
CA CYS A 141 13.76 -3.17 17.10
C CYS A 141 13.55 -1.82 16.44
N ASP A 142 12.29 -1.40 16.31
CA ASP A 142 11.96 -0.03 15.94
C ASP A 142 12.45 0.93 17.04
N VAL A 143 13.21 1.95 16.67
CA VAL A 143 13.67 3.00 17.59
C VAL A 143 12.94 4.29 17.26
N CYS A 144 12.07 4.71 18.18
CA CYS A 144 11.30 5.93 18.07
C CYS A 144 10.77 6.34 19.44
N LEU A 145 10.42 7.62 19.63
CA LEU A 145 9.81 8.10 20.87
C LEU A 145 8.28 8.13 20.82
N CYS A 146 7.67 8.09 19.63
CA CYS A 146 6.23 8.33 19.51
C CYS A 146 5.29 7.37 20.28
N PRO A 147 5.63 6.08 20.53
CA PRO A 147 4.76 5.23 21.35
C PRO A 147 4.79 5.61 22.83
N TYR A 148 5.87 6.28 23.27
CA TYR A 148 6.19 6.55 24.67
C TYR A 148 6.08 8.03 25.04
N ALA A 149 5.98 8.91 24.04
CA ALA A 149 5.83 10.34 24.24
C ALA A 149 4.37 10.74 24.44
N ASN A 150 4.08 11.66 25.38
CA ASN A 150 2.71 12.11 25.66
C ASN A 150 2.10 12.92 24.51
N HIS A 151 2.92 13.62 23.73
CA HIS A 151 2.51 14.36 22.54
C HIS A 151 2.45 13.48 21.27
N GLY A 152 2.97 12.25 21.31
CA GLY A 152 2.91 11.31 20.19
C GLY A 152 3.75 11.68 18.95
N HIS A 153 4.68 12.65 19.07
CA HIS A 153 5.67 12.96 18.02
C HIS A 153 6.91 12.06 18.15
N CYS A 154 7.68 11.95 17.07
CA CYS A 154 8.83 11.05 16.98
C CYS A 154 10.09 11.54 17.71
N GLY A 155 10.13 12.80 18.14
CA GLY A 155 11.25 13.45 18.81
C GLY A 155 10.79 14.37 19.95
N ILE A 156 11.76 14.92 20.68
CA ILE A 156 11.54 15.90 21.75
C ILE A 156 11.16 17.25 21.12
N LEU A 157 10.21 17.96 21.74
CA LEU A 157 9.70 19.24 21.25
C LEU A 157 10.25 20.43 22.05
N TYR A 158 10.41 21.56 21.37
CA TYR A 158 10.52 22.87 22.00
C TYR A 158 9.15 23.33 22.54
N PRO A 159 9.11 24.37 23.40
CA PRO A 159 7.85 24.91 23.91
C PRO A 159 6.88 25.42 22.85
N ASP A 160 7.37 25.79 21.66
CA ASP A 160 6.56 26.22 20.51
C ASP A 160 5.99 25.05 19.69
N GLY A 161 6.27 23.80 20.08
CA GLY A 161 5.84 22.59 19.40
C GLY A 161 6.73 22.15 18.24
N SER A 162 7.79 22.89 17.91
CA SER A 162 8.78 22.49 16.90
C SER A 162 9.72 21.40 17.43
N ILE A 163 10.36 20.66 16.53
CA ILE A 163 11.29 19.58 16.91
C ILE A 163 12.59 20.16 17.48
N ASN A 164 12.96 19.73 18.69
CA ASN A 164 14.30 19.92 19.22
C ASN A 164 15.20 18.79 18.72
N ASN A 165 15.82 18.99 17.55
CA ASN A 165 16.57 17.95 16.86
C ASN A 165 17.75 17.43 17.71
N THR A 166 18.55 18.32 18.29
CA THR A 166 19.73 17.96 19.09
C THR A 166 19.36 17.09 20.29
N ALA A 167 18.34 17.47 21.06
CA ALA A 167 17.87 16.66 22.18
C ALA A 167 17.26 15.33 21.69
N SER A 168 16.54 15.36 20.56
CA SER A 168 15.89 14.18 19.99
C SER A 168 16.90 13.10 19.59
N ILE A 169 17.93 13.44 18.81
CA ILE A 169 18.89 12.44 18.32
C ILE A 169 19.72 11.83 19.45
N GLU A 170 20.05 12.62 20.47
CA GLU A 170 20.77 12.15 21.65
C GLU A 170 19.92 11.13 22.43
N ARG A 171 18.62 11.43 22.61
CA ARG A 171 17.67 10.53 23.27
C ARG A 171 17.41 9.26 22.45
N ILE A 172 17.21 9.39 21.14
CA ILE A 172 17.03 8.25 20.22
C ILE A 172 18.25 7.32 20.26
N ALA A 173 19.45 7.88 20.29
CA ALA A 173 20.68 7.10 20.40
C ALA A 173 20.80 6.37 21.75
N GLN A 174 20.31 6.95 22.86
CA GLN A 174 20.22 6.26 24.16
C GLN A 174 19.32 5.03 24.07
N VAL A 175 18.12 5.19 23.50
CA VAL A 175 17.16 4.09 23.33
C VAL A 175 17.74 2.97 22.45
N ALA A 176 18.39 3.33 21.33
CA ALA A 176 19.03 2.36 20.45
C ALA A 176 20.11 1.54 21.18
N VAL A 177 20.97 2.19 21.97
CA VAL A 177 22.00 1.50 22.78
C VAL A 177 21.35 0.60 23.84
N SER A 178 20.27 1.02 24.47
CA SER A 178 19.56 0.21 25.46
C SER A 178 18.96 -1.07 24.84
N TYR A 179 18.34 -0.98 23.66
CA TYR A 179 17.89 -2.16 22.93
C TYR A 179 19.06 -3.06 22.50
N ALA A 180 20.17 -2.48 22.03
CA ALA A 180 21.37 -3.23 21.68
C ALA A 180 21.93 -4.00 22.90
N LYS A 181 22.04 -3.36 24.06
CA LYS A 181 22.46 -3.99 25.32
C LYS A 181 21.52 -5.11 25.76
N ALA A 182 20.21 -4.94 25.55
CA ALA A 182 19.20 -5.96 25.87
C ALA A 182 19.21 -7.16 24.89
N GLY A 183 19.85 -7.04 23.73
CA GLY A 183 20.08 -8.14 22.80
C GLY A 183 19.56 -7.94 21.38
N ALA A 184 19.20 -6.72 20.99
CA ALA A 184 18.81 -6.43 19.61
C ALA A 184 20.01 -6.60 18.66
N HIS A 185 19.80 -7.31 17.56
CA HIS A 185 20.79 -7.45 16.49
C HIS A 185 20.78 -6.23 15.56
N ILE A 186 19.59 -5.66 15.35
CA ILE A 186 19.36 -4.53 14.47
C ILE A 186 18.58 -3.48 15.24
N VAL A 187 19.03 -2.23 15.21
CA VAL A 187 18.24 -1.07 15.63
C VAL A 187 17.73 -0.36 14.38
N ALA A 188 16.43 -0.06 14.34
CA ALA A 188 15.77 0.45 13.16
C ALA A 188 15.12 1.82 13.45
N PRO A 189 15.91 2.92 13.44
CA PRO A 189 15.43 4.27 13.77
C PRO A 189 14.42 4.78 12.74
N SER A 190 13.19 5.04 13.19
CA SER A 190 12.06 5.41 12.33
C SER A 190 11.56 6.84 12.50
N ASP A 191 12.30 7.65 13.24
CA ASP A 191 11.97 9.00 13.67
C ASP A 191 12.05 10.08 12.57
N MET A 192 12.96 9.92 11.58
CA MET A 192 13.28 10.91 10.53
C MET A 192 13.99 12.19 11.00
N MET A 193 14.61 12.20 12.18
CA MET A 193 15.40 13.33 12.68
C MET A 193 16.74 13.45 11.94
N ASP A 194 17.24 14.67 11.79
CA ASP A 194 18.50 14.90 11.09
C ASP A 194 19.69 14.50 11.96
N GLY A 195 20.60 13.66 11.44
CA GLY A 195 21.81 13.25 12.16
C GLY A 195 21.64 12.04 13.10
N ARG A 196 20.46 11.43 13.18
CA ARG A 196 20.23 10.32 14.14
C ARG A 196 21.09 9.08 13.87
N ILE A 197 21.48 8.82 12.62
CA ILE A 197 22.25 7.61 12.29
C ILE A 197 23.67 7.76 12.84
N GLY A 198 24.29 8.91 12.63
CA GLY A 198 25.60 9.24 13.17
C GLY A 198 25.60 9.16 14.70
N ALA A 199 24.61 9.80 15.34
CA ALA A 199 24.45 9.76 16.79
C ALA A 199 24.30 8.32 17.34
N ILE A 200 23.51 7.47 16.69
CA ILE A 200 23.36 6.06 17.07
C ILE A 200 24.69 5.31 16.90
N LYS A 201 25.37 5.47 15.76
CA LYS A 201 26.64 4.77 15.48
C LYS A 201 27.75 5.18 16.45
N ASP A 202 27.87 6.47 16.76
CA ASP A 202 28.84 6.98 17.72
C ASP A 202 28.57 6.43 19.13
N LYS A 203 27.30 6.41 19.54
CA LYS A 203 26.94 5.90 20.87
C LYS A 203 27.09 4.38 20.99
N LEU A 204 26.80 3.62 19.93
CA LEU A 204 27.11 2.19 19.85
C LEU A 204 28.62 1.95 19.93
N ALA A 205 29.43 2.79 19.28
CA ALA A 205 30.89 2.72 19.36
C ALA A 205 31.40 2.96 20.78
N ALA A 206 30.91 4.02 21.44
CA ALA A 206 31.26 4.35 22.82
C ALA A 206 30.93 3.22 23.83
N HIS A 207 30.02 2.32 23.47
CA HIS A 207 29.62 1.16 24.28
C HIS A 207 30.19 -0.18 23.79
N ASN A 208 31.11 -0.18 22.81
CA ASN A 208 31.69 -1.39 22.21
C ASN A 208 30.65 -2.34 21.56
N LEU A 209 29.59 -1.77 20.99
CA LEU A 209 28.50 -2.48 20.32
C LEU A 209 28.48 -2.27 18.80
N ARG A 210 29.31 -1.38 18.25
CA ARG A 210 29.34 -1.01 16.82
C ARG A 210 29.48 -2.21 15.87
N ASN A 211 30.20 -3.26 16.26
CA ASN A 211 30.42 -4.48 15.47
C ASN A 211 29.44 -5.61 15.80
N LYS A 212 28.48 -5.39 16.70
CA LYS A 212 27.50 -6.39 17.16
C LYS A 212 26.05 -6.00 16.87
N THR A 213 25.83 -4.74 16.52
CA THR A 213 24.49 -4.19 16.26
C THR A 213 24.51 -3.43 14.95
N ALA A 214 23.66 -3.87 14.01
CA ALA A 214 23.45 -3.18 12.75
C ALA A 214 22.39 -2.08 12.89
N VAL A 215 22.44 -1.09 12.00
CA VAL A 215 21.53 0.05 11.92
C VAL A 215 20.78 -0.03 10.61
N LEU A 216 19.47 -0.29 10.69
CA LEU A 216 18.54 -0.29 9.56
C LEU A 216 17.81 1.06 9.52
N SER A 217 18.30 1.99 8.73
CA SER A 217 17.71 3.30 8.67
C SER A 217 16.36 3.28 7.95
N TYR A 218 15.33 3.92 8.53
CA TYR A 218 14.15 4.35 7.78
C TYR A 218 14.51 5.57 6.94
N THR A 219 15.31 5.33 5.91
CA THR A 219 15.98 6.34 5.10
C THR A 219 15.02 7.28 4.40
N ALA A 220 14.04 6.72 3.69
CA ALA A 220 13.03 7.47 2.98
C ALA A 220 11.65 7.11 3.53
N LYS A 221 11.23 7.80 4.59
CA LYS A 221 9.91 7.64 5.22
C LYS A 221 9.03 8.84 4.90
N PHE A 222 8.05 8.62 4.03
CA PHE A 222 7.15 9.66 3.55
C PHE A 222 5.96 9.90 4.48
N ALA A 223 5.43 11.13 4.50
CA ALA A 223 4.17 11.51 5.12
C ALA A 223 3.02 11.05 4.22
N SER A 224 2.35 9.96 4.58
CA SER A 224 1.40 9.26 3.70
C SER A 224 0.10 8.90 4.42
N GLY A 225 -0.99 8.76 3.66
CA GLY A 225 -2.27 8.22 4.13
C GLY A 225 -2.26 6.73 4.48
N PHE A 226 -1.22 5.98 4.10
CA PHE A 226 -1.16 4.52 4.29
C PHE A 226 -0.85 4.07 5.73
N TYR A 227 -0.61 5.00 6.68
CA TYR A 227 -0.26 4.66 8.07
C TYR A 227 -1.45 4.40 9.00
N GLY A 228 -2.69 4.58 8.57
CA GLY A 228 -3.88 4.46 9.43
C GLY A 228 -3.89 3.20 10.30
N PRO A 229 -3.89 1.99 9.70
CA PRO A 229 -3.90 0.75 10.47
C PRO A 229 -2.70 0.58 11.42
N PHE A 230 -1.53 1.09 11.04
CA PHE A 230 -0.35 1.05 11.89
C PHE A 230 -0.47 1.99 13.10
N ARG A 231 -1.11 3.15 12.96
CA ARG A 231 -1.34 4.08 14.07
C ARG A 231 -2.24 3.47 15.13
N ASP A 232 -3.25 2.71 14.71
CA ASP A 232 -4.09 1.92 15.61
C ASP A 232 -3.22 0.85 16.28
N ALA A 233 -2.49 0.04 15.50
CA ALA A 233 -1.63 -1.03 16.01
C ALA A 233 -0.63 -0.54 17.06
N ALA A 234 0.04 0.57 16.81
CA ALA A 234 1.07 1.13 17.68
C ALA A 234 0.53 2.11 18.74
N LYS A 235 -0.77 2.43 18.74
CA LYS A 235 -1.40 3.45 19.61
C LYS A 235 -0.57 4.75 19.71
N SER A 236 -0.10 5.22 18.55
CA SER A 236 0.90 6.28 18.44
C SER A 236 0.47 7.41 17.51
N ALA A 237 -0.83 7.71 17.44
CA ALA A 237 -1.29 8.91 16.76
C ALA A 237 -0.71 10.17 17.44
N PRO A 238 -0.28 11.20 16.69
CA PRO A 238 0.14 12.46 17.27
C PRO A 238 -1.04 13.10 18.01
N ALA A 239 -0.78 13.70 19.17
CA ALA A 239 -1.82 14.34 19.98
C ALA A 239 -2.29 15.66 19.36
N PHE A 240 -1.44 16.34 18.61
CA PHE A 240 -1.74 17.59 17.89
C PHE A 240 -0.92 17.67 16.60
N GLY A 241 -1.33 18.55 15.69
CA GLY A 241 -0.63 18.79 14.42
C GLY A 241 -0.48 17.53 13.56
N ASP A 242 0.61 17.48 12.79
CA ASP A 242 0.94 16.33 11.96
C ASP A 242 2.46 16.02 11.99
N ARG A 243 2.89 15.10 11.12
CA ARG A 243 4.29 14.65 11.03
C ARG A 243 5.02 15.17 9.79
N LYS A 244 4.43 16.11 9.04
CA LYS A 244 4.95 16.59 7.75
C LYS A 244 6.23 17.41 7.87
N CYS A 245 6.57 17.90 9.06
CA CYS A 245 7.80 18.65 9.31
C CYS A 245 9.06 17.77 9.42
N TYR A 246 8.94 16.45 9.34
CA TYR A 246 10.09 15.52 9.38
C TYR A 246 9.88 14.27 8.52
N GLN A 247 8.64 13.78 8.38
CA GLN A 247 8.34 12.78 7.35
C GLN A 247 8.36 13.44 5.97
N LEU A 248 8.96 12.78 4.99
CA LEU A 248 9.18 13.37 3.67
C LEU A 248 7.85 13.67 2.96
N PRO A 249 7.69 14.84 2.32
CA PRO A 249 6.52 15.11 1.50
C PRO A 249 6.37 14.09 0.35
N PRO A 250 5.15 13.62 0.02
CA PRO A 250 4.94 12.84 -1.19
C PRO A 250 5.50 13.52 -2.44
N GLY A 251 6.13 12.76 -3.34
CA GLY A 251 6.77 13.29 -4.56
C GLY A 251 8.12 13.98 -4.36
N SER A 252 8.64 14.07 -3.12
CA SER A 252 9.93 14.74 -2.84
C SER A 252 11.16 13.87 -3.09
N THR A 253 11.35 13.42 -4.33
CA THR A 253 12.49 12.56 -4.73
C THR A 253 13.84 13.13 -4.29
N GLY A 254 14.09 14.42 -4.53
CA GLY A 254 15.35 15.08 -4.14
C GLY A 254 15.64 15.02 -2.63
N LEU A 255 14.63 15.12 -1.77
CA LEU A 255 14.82 15.00 -0.32
C LEU A 255 15.10 13.54 0.09
N ALA A 256 14.40 12.58 -0.51
CA ALA A 256 14.61 11.16 -0.24
C ALA A 256 16.05 10.72 -0.56
N LEU A 257 16.60 11.20 -1.69
CA LEU A 257 17.95 10.87 -2.12
C LEU A 257 19.03 11.53 -1.25
N ARG A 258 18.82 12.78 -0.83
CA ARG A 258 19.70 13.46 0.12
C ARG A 258 19.67 12.79 1.51
N ALA A 259 18.50 12.32 1.94
CA ALA A 259 18.38 11.53 3.16
C ALA A 259 19.14 10.19 3.05
N ALA A 260 19.09 9.54 1.89
CA ALA A 260 19.89 8.33 1.63
C ALA A 260 21.39 8.59 1.65
N GLU A 261 21.85 9.65 0.97
CA GLU A 261 23.25 10.06 1.00
C GLU A 261 23.75 10.36 2.41
N ARG A 262 22.97 11.13 3.18
CA ARG A 262 23.26 11.41 4.58
C ARG A 262 23.37 10.14 5.40
N ASP A 263 22.37 9.25 5.34
CA ASP A 263 22.32 8.05 6.18
C ASP A 263 23.45 7.06 5.85
N VAL A 264 23.83 6.96 4.58
CA VAL A 264 25.00 6.20 4.13
C VAL A 264 26.28 6.82 4.68
N ALA A 265 26.46 8.13 4.55
CA ALA A 265 27.64 8.84 5.07
C ALA A 265 27.76 8.75 6.60
N GLU A 266 26.63 8.73 7.31
CA GLU A 266 26.55 8.53 8.76
C GLU A 266 26.73 7.07 9.19
N GLY A 267 26.79 6.14 8.23
CA GLY A 267 27.17 4.75 8.45
C GLY A 267 26.00 3.79 8.68
N ALA A 268 24.79 4.05 8.19
CA ALA A 268 23.73 3.05 8.18
C ALA A 268 24.24 1.76 7.51
N ASP A 269 23.88 0.58 8.04
CA ASP A 269 24.30 -0.71 7.44
C ASP A 269 23.29 -1.21 6.41
N MET A 270 22.04 -0.74 6.52
CA MET A 270 20.93 -1.07 5.64
C MET A 270 20.01 0.15 5.50
N LEU A 271 19.37 0.29 4.34
CA LEU A 271 18.46 1.39 4.03
C LEU A 271 17.02 0.89 3.94
N MET A 272 16.04 1.78 4.12
CA MET A 272 14.62 1.44 3.96
C MET A 272 13.80 2.55 3.30
N VAL A 273 12.90 2.14 2.41
CA VAL A 273 11.83 2.99 1.86
C VAL A 273 10.49 2.62 2.47
N LYS A 274 9.73 3.62 2.95
CA LYS A 274 8.41 3.43 3.56
C LYS A 274 7.46 4.60 3.26
N PRO A 275 6.24 4.33 2.76
CA PRO A 275 5.73 3.04 2.27
C PRO A 275 6.38 2.69 0.93
N VAL A 276 6.31 1.42 0.50
CA VAL A 276 7.01 0.99 -0.73
C VAL A 276 6.16 0.97 -2.00
N LEU A 277 4.91 0.49 -1.96
CA LEU A 277 4.11 0.29 -3.19
C LEU A 277 3.89 1.59 -3.97
N SER A 278 3.81 2.72 -3.27
CA SER A 278 3.67 4.06 -3.85
C SER A 278 5.00 4.76 -4.15
N TYR A 279 6.13 4.14 -3.83
CA TYR A 279 7.47 4.73 -3.91
C TYR A 279 8.51 3.73 -4.42
N MET A 280 8.11 2.82 -5.33
CA MET A 280 9.01 1.84 -5.93
C MET A 280 10.07 2.49 -6.84
N ASP A 281 9.75 3.66 -7.40
CA ASP A 281 10.67 4.54 -8.09
C ASP A 281 11.81 4.99 -7.17
N ILE A 282 11.49 5.43 -5.94
CA ILE A 282 12.49 5.82 -4.93
C ILE A 282 13.32 4.60 -4.49
N LEU A 283 12.67 3.45 -4.28
CA LEU A 283 13.37 2.20 -3.94
C LEU A 283 14.40 1.83 -5.01
N LYS A 284 13.99 1.88 -6.29
CA LYS A 284 14.86 1.60 -7.43
C LYS A 284 16.03 2.61 -7.48
N GLU A 285 15.73 3.89 -7.37
CA GLU A 285 16.75 4.94 -7.50
C GLU A 285 17.80 4.88 -6.38
N ILE A 286 17.36 4.63 -5.13
CA ILE A 286 18.31 4.41 -4.01
C ILE A 286 19.13 3.14 -4.27
N LYS A 287 18.54 2.06 -4.79
CA LYS A 287 19.29 0.82 -5.07
C LYS A 287 20.32 0.99 -6.19
N GLU A 288 20.01 1.79 -7.21
CA GLU A 288 20.95 2.08 -8.30
C GLU A 288 22.12 2.95 -7.83
N ARG A 289 21.88 3.89 -6.91
CA ARG A 289 22.93 4.75 -6.35
C ARG A 289 23.80 4.07 -5.29
N TYR A 290 23.22 3.15 -4.53
CA TYR A 290 23.88 2.44 -3.42
C TYR A 290 23.75 0.91 -3.60
N PRO A 291 24.29 0.33 -4.69
CA PRO A 291 24.14 -1.09 -5.01
C PRO A 291 24.75 -2.02 -3.96
N GLU A 292 25.74 -1.56 -3.21
CA GLU A 292 26.45 -2.28 -2.14
C GLU A 292 25.61 -2.43 -0.85
N TYR A 293 24.57 -1.62 -0.67
CA TYR A 293 23.74 -1.66 0.53
C TYR A 293 22.53 -2.61 0.37
N PRO A 294 22.23 -3.44 1.39
CA PRO A 294 20.92 -4.08 1.49
C PRO A 294 19.83 -3.01 1.66
N ILE A 295 18.73 -3.16 0.92
CA ILE A 295 17.57 -2.27 1.06
C ILE A 295 16.36 -3.07 1.48
N GLN A 296 15.77 -2.67 2.59
CA GLN A 296 14.51 -3.17 3.10
C GLN A 296 13.36 -2.30 2.63
N TRP A 297 12.16 -2.85 2.65
CA TRP A 297 10.96 -2.09 2.33
C TRP A 297 9.79 -2.58 3.17
N SER A 298 8.83 -1.70 3.41
CA SER A 298 7.65 -2.01 4.22
C SER A 298 6.38 -1.69 3.44
N VAL A 299 5.55 -2.72 3.27
CA VAL A 299 4.15 -2.55 2.87
C VAL A 299 3.33 -2.39 4.13
N LEU A 300 2.65 -1.26 4.23
CA LEU A 300 1.53 -1.16 5.15
C LEU A 300 0.31 -1.61 4.38
N LYS A 301 -0.32 -2.68 4.88
CA LYS A 301 -1.55 -3.24 4.29
C LYS A 301 -2.52 -2.08 4.06
N ALA A 302 -2.91 -1.85 2.81
CA ALA A 302 -4.02 -0.96 2.52
C ALA A 302 -5.22 -1.42 3.37
N PRO A 303 -5.96 -0.52 4.03
CA PRO A 303 -7.06 -0.91 4.90
C PRO A 303 -7.99 -1.86 4.14
N LYS A 304 -8.35 -2.99 4.77
CA LYS A 304 -9.52 -3.76 4.33
C LYS A 304 -10.70 -2.80 4.45
N VAL A 305 -11.32 -2.45 3.33
CA VAL A 305 -12.63 -1.78 3.36
C VAL A 305 -13.56 -2.71 4.14
N PRO A 306 -14.16 -2.29 5.27
CA PRO A 306 -15.04 -3.15 6.04
C PRO A 306 -16.21 -3.62 5.17
N MET A 307 -16.42 -4.93 5.11
CA MET A 307 -17.63 -5.54 4.57
C MET A 307 -18.84 -5.01 5.34
N ALA A 308 -19.75 -4.31 4.66
CA ALA A 308 -21.12 -4.27 5.12
C ALA A 308 -21.71 -5.68 4.94
N THR A 309 -21.80 -6.45 6.01
CA THR A 309 -22.60 -7.68 6.01
C THR A 309 -24.05 -7.28 5.78
N SER A 310 -24.59 -7.60 4.60
CA SER A 310 -26.00 -7.42 4.29
C SER A 310 -26.83 -8.38 5.15
N LYS A 311 -27.21 -7.94 6.36
CA LYS A 311 -28.45 -8.43 6.96
C LYS A 311 -29.58 -7.67 6.28
N THR A 312 -30.29 -8.38 5.40
CA THR A 312 -31.61 -8.01 4.92
C THR A 312 -32.54 -7.83 6.13
N SER A 313 -32.67 -6.60 6.59
CA SER A 313 -33.81 -6.16 7.39
C SER A 313 -34.24 -4.81 6.84
N SER A 314 -35.46 -4.76 6.31
CA SER A 314 -36.19 -3.53 6.01
C SER A 314 -36.13 -2.58 7.22
N ARG A 315 -35.30 -1.54 7.14
CA ARG A 315 -35.37 -0.40 8.05
C ARG A 315 -35.21 0.86 7.23
N ASN A 316 -36.23 1.70 7.31
CA ASN A 316 -36.26 3.07 6.85
C ASN A 316 -34.91 3.74 7.14
N ALA A 317 -34.31 4.34 6.11
CA ALA A 317 -33.14 5.17 6.24
C ALA A 317 -33.49 6.36 7.16
N ALA A 318 -33.14 6.25 8.44
CA ALA A 318 -33.07 7.40 9.32
C ALA A 318 -31.94 8.28 8.80
N PHE A 319 -32.29 9.50 8.37
CA PHE A 319 -31.33 10.56 8.10
C PHE A 319 -30.50 10.78 9.36
N GLU A 320 -29.23 10.37 9.35
CA GLU A 320 -28.26 10.87 10.31
C GLU A 320 -28.05 12.36 10.07
N ASP A 321 -28.20 13.15 11.14
CA ASP A 321 -28.01 14.58 11.14
C ASP A 321 -26.52 14.91 10.94
N LEU A 322 -26.15 15.21 9.70
CA LEU A 322 -24.78 15.52 9.25
C LEU A 322 -24.39 17.00 9.50
N SER A 323 -25.13 17.72 10.34
CA SER A 323 -24.91 19.14 10.62
C SER A 323 -23.54 19.47 11.24
N ASN A 324 -22.82 18.49 11.80
CA ASN A 324 -21.53 18.68 12.48
C ASN A 324 -20.30 18.09 11.74
N VAL A 325 -20.42 17.73 10.44
CA VAL A 325 -19.27 17.25 9.66
C VAL A 325 -18.63 18.41 8.91
N GLU A 326 -17.38 18.75 9.23
CA GLU A 326 -16.58 19.69 8.44
C GLU A 326 -16.22 19.06 7.09
N PHE A 327 -16.60 19.73 5.99
CA PHE A 327 -16.27 19.32 4.64
C PHE A 327 -15.18 20.24 4.08
N GLU A 328 -13.96 19.71 3.94
CA GLU A 328 -12.93 20.39 3.17
C GLU A 328 -13.19 20.20 1.67
N THR A 329 -13.19 21.29 0.91
CA THR A 329 -13.46 21.30 -0.53
C THR A 329 -12.56 22.35 -1.17
N SER A 330 -11.92 22.04 -2.29
CA SER A 330 -11.10 23.02 -3.02
C SER A 330 -11.96 24.21 -3.47
N GLU A 331 -11.40 25.43 -3.46
CA GLU A 331 -12.15 26.68 -3.72
C GLU A 331 -12.95 26.66 -5.04
N ASP A 332 -12.47 25.98 -6.07
CA ASP A 332 -13.10 25.92 -7.39
C ASP A 332 -14.16 24.81 -7.56
N VAL A 333 -14.48 24.06 -6.51
CA VAL A 333 -15.43 22.93 -6.59
C VAL A 333 -16.84 23.38 -6.25
N GLU A 334 -17.67 23.44 -7.28
CA GLU A 334 -19.10 23.73 -7.16
C GLU A 334 -19.84 22.55 -6.49
N VAL A 335 -20.61 22.86 -5.44
CA VAL A 335 -21.43 21.89 -4.72
C VAL A 335 -22.83 21.86 -5.36
N ILE A 336 -23.20 20.72 -5.93
CA ILE A 336 -24.51 20.54 -6.58
C ILE A 336 -25.40 19.65 -5.75
N ASP A 337 -26.52 20.19 -5.24
CA ASP A 337 -27.43 19.56 -4.29
C ASP A 337 -28.46 18.60 -4.92
N GLN A 338 -28.59 18.58 -6.25
CA GLN A 338 -29.52 17.71 -6.99
C GLN A 338 -28.87 17.10 -8.24
N PHE A 339 -29.11 15.81 -8.49
CA PHE A 339 -28.60 15.12 -9.69
C PHE A 339 -29.08 15.75 -11.00
N LYS A 340 -30.30 16.31 -11.03
CA LYS A 340 -30.86 17.01 -12.20
C LYS A 340 -30.03 18.22 -12.61
N ASN A 341 -29.38 18.88 -11.65
CA ASN A 341 -28.56 20.06 -11.86
C ASN A 341 -27.12 19.71 -12.27
N MET A 342 -26.77 18.41 -12.31
CA MET A 342 -25.44 17.94 -12.75
C MET A 342 -25.34 17.74 -14.26
N HIS A 343 -26.43 17.92 -15.02
CA HIS A 343 -26.50 17.73 -16.47
C HIS A 343 -26.06 16.33 -16.93
N LEU A 344 -26.55 15.29 -16.23
CA LEU A 344 -26.34 13.89 -16.62
C LEU A 344 -27.20 13.52 -17.83
N LYS A 345 -26.77 12.51 -18.61
CA LYS A 345 -27.58 11.87 -19.67
C LYS A 345 -28.92 11.41 -19.09
N GLU A 346 -30.01 11.52 -19.87
CA GLU A 346 -31.35 11.23 -19.38
C GLU A 346 -31.51 9.78 -18.93
N GLU A 347 -30.90 8.85 -19.66
CA GLU A 347 -30.88 7.42 -19.36
C GLU A 347 -30.12 7.12 -18.07
N LEU A 348 -28.98 7.79 -17.86
CA LEU A 348 -28.19 7.68 -16.64
C LEU A 348 -28.97 8.24 -15.44
N LEU A 349 -29.57 9.42 -15.60
CA LEU A 349 -30.36 10.05 -14.56
C LEU A 349 -31.54 9.16 -14.14
N ARG A 350 -32.19 8.51 -15.11
CA ARG A 350 -33.23 7.50 -14.84
C ARG A 350 -32.68 6.31 -14.06
N GLY A 351 -31.49 5.82 -14.40
CA GLY A 351 -30.79 4.75 -13.68
C GLY A 351 -30.44 5.12 -12.23
N VAL A 352 -29.96 6.34 -12.00
CA VAL A 352 -29.66 6.88 -10.66
C VAL A 352 -30.91 6.85 -9.76
N PHE A 353 -32.06 7.33 -10.27
CA PHE A 353 -33.31 7.28 -9.50
C PHE A 353 -33.84 5.86 -9.31
N ALA A 354 -33.76 5.00 -10.32
CA ALA A 354 -34.19 3.59 -10.22
C ALA A 354 -33.34 2.79 -9.21
N TYR A 355 -32.06 3.15 -9.07
CA TYR A 355 -31.17 2.58 -8.07
C TYR A 355 -31.51 3.01 -6.62
N GLY A 356 -32.39 4.00 -6.46
CA GLY A 356 -32.89 4.48 -5.16
C GLY A 356 -32.22 5.76 -4.64
N PHE A 357 -31.47 6.48 -5.48
CA PHE A 357 -30.91 7.78 -5.08
C PHE A 357 -31.89 8.92 -5.34
N GLU A 358 -32.43 9.51 -4.28
CA GLU A 358 -33.28 10.71 -4.38
C GLU A 358 -32.46 12.00 -4.48
N LYS A 359 -31.37 12.09 -3.71
CA LYS A 359 -30.46 13.24 -3.65
C LYS A 359 -29.00 12.79 -3.56
N PRO A 360 -28.05 13.57 -4.11
CA PRO A 360 -26.63 13.26 -4.01
C PRO A 360 -26.13 13.36 -2.56
N SER A 361 -25.33 12.38 -2.13
CA SER A 361 -24.58 12.45 -0.86
C SER A 361 -23.51 13.54 -0.91
N ALA A 362 -22.98 13.95 0.25
CA ALA A 362 -22.01 15.05 0.32
C ALA A 362 -20.78 14.87 -0.60
N ILE A 363 -20.31 13.62 -0.77
CA ILE A 363 -19.20 13.32 -1.69
C ILE A 363 -19.63 13.38 -3.16
N GLN A 364 -20.84 12.93 -3.48
CA GLN A 364 -21.41 12.99 -4.83
C GLN A 364 -21.63 14.43 -5.29
N GLN A 365 -22.10 15.30 -4.39
CA GLN A 365 -22.33 16.73 -4.65
C GLN A 365 -21.06 17.47 -5.10
N ARG A 366 -19.89 16.99 -4.67
CA ARG A 366 -18.58 17.65 -4.87
C ARG A 366 -17.72 16.97 -5.94
N ALA A 367 -17.75 15.65 -6.04
CA ALA A 367 -16.79 14.92 -6.85
C ALA A 367 -17.27 14.59 -8.28
N ILE A 368 -18.58 14.48 -8.53
CA ILE A 368 -19.10 14.07 -9.85
C ILE A 368 -18.70 15.07 -10.95
N LYS A 369 -18.97 16.38 -10.74
CA LYS A 369 -18.72 17.41 -11.75
C LYS A 369 -17.23 17.58 -12.08
N PRO A 370 -16.29 17.61 -11.12
CA PRO A 370 -14.87 17.64 -11.43
C PRO A 370 -14.38 16.42 -12.24
N ILE A 371 -14.86 15.21 -11.93
CA ILE A 371 -14.52 14.00 -12.70
C ILE A 371 -15.05 14.11 -14.13
N MET A 372 -16.30 14.55 -14.31
CA MET A 372 -16.89 14.78 -15.64
C MET A 372 -16.12 15.81 -16.49
N LYS A 373 -15.45 16.76 -15.84
CA LYS A 373 -14.59 17.76 -16.51
C LYS A 373 -13.18 17.23 -16.84
N GLY A 374 -12.90 15.96 -16.56
CA GLY A 374 -11.59 15.33 -16.81
C GLY A 374 -10.50 15.78 -15.82
N ARG A 375 -10.86 16.25 -14.62
CA ARG A 375 -9.87 16.57 -13.58
C ARG A 375 -9.44 15.32 -12.83
N ASP A 376 -8.19 15.31 -12.37
CA ASP A 376 -7.72 14.34 -11.37
C ASP A 376 -8.37 14.66 -10.00
N VAL A 377 -9.05 13.67 -9.43
CA VAL A 377 -9.84 13.85 -8.19
C VAL A 377 -9.43 12.84 -7.13
N ILE A 378 -9.08 13.35 -5.95
CA ILE A 378 -8.93 12.55 -4.73
C ILE A 378 -10.20 12.73 -3.89
N ALA A 379 -10.96 11.66 -3.71
CA ALA A 379 -12.21 11.66 -2.94
C ALA A 379 -12.05 10.84 -1.64
N GLN A 380 -12.03 11.51 -0.49
CA GLN A 380 -11.98 10.89 0.83
C GLN A 380 -13.32 11.05 1.55
N ALA A 381 -13.93 9.95 1.96
CA ALA A 381 -15.16 9.95 2.75
C ALA A 381 -15.27 8.66 3.57
N GLN A 382 -16.10 8.66 4.63
CA GLN A 382 -16.39 7.45 5.41
C GLN A 382 -16.98 6.32 4.54
N SER A 383 -16.84 5.07 4.96
CA SER A 383 -17.45 3.93 4.25
C SER A 383 -18.97 4.06 4.21
N GLY A 384 -19.61 3.61 3.12
CA GLY A 384 -21.07 3.70 2.94
C GLY A 384 -21.61 5.03 2.41
N THR A 385 -20.77 6.07 2.27
CA THR A 385 -21.20 7.44 1.86
C THR A 385 -21.40 7.64 0.35
N GLY A 386 -21.42 6.57 -0.45
CA GLY A 386 -21.71 6.65 -1.89
C GLY A 386 -20.50 6.89 -2.82
N LYS A 387 -19.28 6.66 -2.35
CA LYS A 387 -18.04 6.78 -3.17
C LYS A 387 -18.08 5.93 -4.45
N THR A 388 -18.52 4.68 -4.37
CA THR A 388 -18.61 3.80 -5.55
C THR A 388 -19.55 4.37 -6.60
N ALA A 389 -20.76 4.76 -6.19
CA ALA A 389 -21.72 5.40 -7.08
C ALA A 389 -21.19 6.73 -7.66
N THR A 390 -20.40 7.49 -6.90
CA THR A 390 -19.80 8.76 -7.35
C THR A 390 -18.99 8.58 -8.63
N PHE A 391 -18.01 7.66 -8.63
CA PHE A 391 -17.22 7.43 -9.83
C PHE A 391 -17.99 6.62 -10.88
N SER A 392 -18.88 5.70 -10.50
CA SER A 392 -19.71 4.95 -11.46
C SER A 392 -20.61 5.87 -12.30
N ILE A 393 -21.27 6.87 -11.67
CA ILE A 393 -22.07 7.88 -12.38
C ILE A 393 -21.16 8.68 -13.33
N SER A 394 -20.00 9.09 -12.84
CA SER A 394 -19.06 9.89 -13.62
C SER A 394 -18.53 9.13 -14.85
N ILE A 395 -18.24 7.83 -14.69
CA ILE A 395 -17.84 6.94 -15.79
C ILE A 395 -18.96 6.82 -16.82
N LEU A 396 -20.16 6.42 -16.39
CA LEU A 396 -21.30 6.21 -17.29
C LEU A 396 -21.62 7.47 -18.09
N GLN A 397 -21.50 8.64 -17.45
CA GLN A 397 -21.69 9.92 -18.11
C GLN A 397 -20.70 10.14 -19.25
N SER A 398 -19.43 9.76 -19.06
CA SER A 398 -18.34 9.97 -20.02
C SER A 398 -18.24 8.92 -21.12
N LEU A 399 -18.94 7.77 -21.01
CA LEU A 399 -18.87 6.70 -22.02
C LEU A 399 -19.51 7.10 -23.36
N ASP A 400 -18.90 6.66 -24.46
CA ASP A 400 -19.55 6.56 -25.77
C ASP A 400 -20.11 5.14 -25.95
N LEU A 401 -21.44 5.01 -25.89
CA LEU A 401 -22.13 3.72 -25.96
C LEU A 401 -22.23 3.16 -27.38
N THR A 402 -21.81 3.92 -28.40
CA THR A 402 -21.80 3.47 -29.79
C THR A 402 -20.56 2.63 -30.12
N MET A 403 -19.49 2.79 -29.33
CA MET A 403 -18.23 2.09 -29.51
C MET A 403 -18.14 0.89 -28.56
N ARG A 404 -18.19 -0.33 -29.12
CA ARG A 404 -18.06 -1.60 -28.38
C ARG A 404 -16.60 -1.94 -28.09
N GLU A 405 -15.92 -1.09 -27.35
CA GLU A 405 -14.54 -1.26 -26.89
C GLU A 405 -14.37 -0.74 -25.47
N THR A 406 -13.27 -1.10 -24.80
CA THR A 406 -13.01 -0.64 -23.44
C THR A 406 -12.54 0.79 -23.41
N GLN A 407 -13.28 1.63 -22.68
CA GLN A 407 -13.01 3.05 -22.54
C GLN A 407 -12.55 3.42 -21.13
N VAL A 408 -12.90 2.59 -20.13
CA VAL A 408 -12.57 2.86 -18.73
C VAL A 408 -12.09 1.61 -18.01
N LEU A 409 -10.98 1.76 -17.27
CA LEU A 409 -10.44 0.78 -16.36
C LEU A 409 -10.64 1.20 -14.90
N CYS A 410 -11.37 0.38 -14.13
CA CYS A 410 -11.68 0.60 -12.72
C CYS A 410 -10.79 -0.26 -11.82
N LEU A 411 -9.56 0.19 -11.59
CA LEU A 411 -8.58 -0.53 -10.79
C LEU A 411 -9.08 -0.84 -9.37
N SER A 412 -9.22 -2.13 -9.06
CA SER A 412 -9.70 -2.61 -7.77
C SER A 412 -8.62 -3.38 -6.99
N PRO A 413 -8.38 -3.08 -5.70
CA PRO A 413 -7.43 -3.82 -4.88
C PRO A 413 -7.92 -5.21 -4.46
N THR A 414 -9.22 -5.54 -4.60
CA THR A 414 -9.75 -6.86 -4.24
C THR A 414 -10.76 -7.39 -5.24
N ARG A 415 -10.92 -8.72 -5.27
CA ARG A 415 -11.86 -9.45 -6.14
C ARG A 415 -13.30 -9.05 -5.89
N GLU A 416 -13.67 -8.93 -4.62
CA GLU A 416 -15.03 -8.61 -4.18
C GLU A 416 -15.42 -7.19 -4.58
N LEU A 417 -14.48 -6.24 -4.49
CA LEU A 417 -14.73 -4.87 -4.89
C LEU A 417 -14.86 -4.75 -6.41
N ALA A 418 -14.10 -5.52 -7.20
CA ALA A 418 -14.24 -5.57 -8.66
C ALA A 418 -15.66 -6.03 -9.06
N VAL A 419 -16.15 -7.10 -8.43
CA VAL A 419 -17.54 -7.58 -8.63
C VAL A 419 -18.56 -6.52 -8.18
N GLN A 420 -18.33 -5.85 -7.05
CA GLN A 420 -19.23 -4.82 -6.57
C GLN A 420 -19.30 -3.63 -7.53
N ILE A 421 -18.17 -3.20 -8.07
CA ILE A 421 -18.11 -2.13 -9.07
C ILE A 421 -18.92 -2.52 -10.31
N GLN A 422 -18.70 -3.72 -10.85
CA GLN A 422 -19.47 -4.21 -11.99
C GLN A 422 -20.98 -4.17 -11.71
N LYS A 423 -21.43 -4.66 -10.55
CA LYS A 423 -22.84 -4.64 -10.16
C LYS A 423 -23.41 -3.22 -10.10
N VAL A 424 -22.67 -2.27 -9.52
CA VAL A 424 -23.11 -0.87 -9.42
C VAL A 424 -23.17 -0.21 -10.79
N ILE A 425 -22.17 -0.43 -11.65
CA ILE A 425 -22.14 0.12 -13.01
C ILE A 425 -23.32 -0.42 -13.84
N LEU A 426 -23.55 -1.73 -13.82
CA LEU A 426 -24.67 -2.33 -14.56
C LEU A 426 -26.03 -1.85 -14.05
N ALA A 427 -26.19 -1.71 -12.73
CA ALA A 427 -27.47 -1.27 -12.15
C ALA A 427 -27.76 0.22 -12.40
N LEU A 428 -26.75 1.09 -12.31
CA LEU A 428 -26.91 2.51 -12.65
C LEU A 428 -27.03 2.74 -14.17
N GLY A 429 -26.41 1.88 -14.97
CA GLY A 429 -26.44 1.93 -16.43
C GLY A 429 -27.51 1.07 -17.09
N ASP A 430 -28.51 0.58 -16.33
CA ASP A 430 -29.54 -0.36 -16.81
C ASP A 430 -30.30 0.18 -18.04
N PHE A 431 -30.53 1.50 -18.09
CA PHE A 431 -31.19 2.18 -19.20
C PHE A 431 -30.24 2.63 -20.32
N MET A 432 -28.94 2.41 -20.17
CA MET A 432 -27.90 2.86 -21.12
C MET A 432 -27.39 1.73 -22.02
N ASN A 433 -27.80 0.48 -21.78
CA ASN A 433 -27.26 -0.71 -22.45
C ASN A 433 -25.72 -0.84 -22.31
N VAL A 434 -25.18 -0.37 -21.18
CA VAL A 434 -23.74 -0.43 -20.90
C VAL A 434 -23.29 -1.89 -20.77
N GLN A 435 -22.07 -2.15 -21.22
CA GLN A 435 -21.40 -3.45 -21.08
C GLN A 435 -20.27 -3.31 -20.05
N CYS A 436 -20.28 -4.15 -19.03
CA CYS A 436 -19.27 -4.15 -17.97
C CYS A 436 -18.98 -5.57 -17.51
N HIS A 437 -17.69 -5.92 -17.44
CA HIS A 437 -17.24 -7.24 -17.00
C HIS A 437 -16.00 -7.13 -16.09
N ALA A 438 -16.09 -7.67 -14.88
CA ALA A 438 -14.97 -7.71 -13.94
C ALA A 438 -14.02 -8.84 -14.29
N CYS A 439 -12.75 -8.49 -14.51
CA CYS A 439 -11.67 -9.46 -14.67
C CYS A 439 -11.01 -9.71 -13.32
N ILE A 440 -10.98 -10.97 -12.88
CA ILE A 440 -10.58 -11.31 -11.52
C ILE A 440 -9.53 -12.41 -11.60
N GLY A 441 -8.37 -12.22 -10.97
CA GLY A 441 -7.34 -13.25 -10.93
C GLY A 441 -7.89 -14.59 -10.46
N GLY A 442 -7.49 -15.69 -11.11
CA GLY A 442 -7.91 -17.05 -10.75
C GLY A 442 -9.33 -17.45 -11.18
N THR A 443 -10.06 -16.65 -11.97
CA THR A 443 -11.26 -17.09 -12.69
C THR A 443 -10.92 -17.73 -14.05
N ASN A 444 -11.91 -18.30 -14.74
CA ASN A 444 -11.70 -18.94 -16.03
C ASN A 444 -11.36 -17.90 -17.11
N LEU A 445 -10.08 -17.78 -17.43
CA LEU A 445 -9.54 -16.86 -18.43
C LEU A 445 -10.23 -16.96 -19.79
N GLY A 446 -10.62 -18.16 -20.23
CA GLY A 446 -11.29 -18.34 -21.51
C GLY A 446 -12.69 -17.70 -21.55
N GLU A 447 -13.35 -17.56 -20.40
CA GLU A 447 -14.63 -16.85 -20.30
C GLU A 447 -14.41 -15.33 -20.33
N ASP A 448 -13.36 -14.85 -19.65
CA ASP A 448 -12.99 -13.43 -19.62
C ASP A 448 -12.64 -12.93 -21.02
N ILE A 449 -11.77 -13.64 -21.76
CA ILE A 449 -11.41 -13.30 -23.14
C ILE A 449 -12.64 -13.22 -24.04
N ARG A 450 -13.54 -14.22 -23.98
CA ARG A 450 -14.77 -14.22 -24.79
C ARG A 450 -15.69 -13.04 -24.50
N LYS A 451 -15.78 -12.61 -23.24
CA LYS A 451 -16.60 -11.46 -22.86
C LYS A 451 -15.97 -10.15 -23.33
N LEU A 452 -14.65 -10.06 -23.32
CA LEU A 452 -13.90 -8.91 -23.81
C LEU A 452 -13.97 -8.78 -25.33
N ASP A 453 -13.89 -9.89 -26.06
CA ASP A 453 -14.13 -9.96 -27.51
C ASP A 453 -15.51 -9.44 -27.92
N TYR A 454 -16.50 -9.52 -27.02
CA TYR A 454 -17.85 -9.00 -27.25
C TYR A 454 -17.93 -7.46 -27.15
N GLY A 455 -16.89 -6.82 -26.62
CA GLY A 455 -16.79 -5.38 -26.38
C GLY A 455 -17.39 -4.96 -25.04
N GLN A 456 -16.53 -4.68 -24.06
CA GLN A 456 -16.92 -4.21 -22.72
C GLN A 456 -16.49 -2.75 -22.55
N HIS A 457 -17.44 -1.85 -22.27
CA HIS A 457 -17.14 -0.42 -22.12
C HIS A 457 -16.34 -0.13 -20.84
N VAL A 458 -16.63 -0.87 -19.76
CA VAL A 458 -15.94 -0.72 -18.48
C VAL A 458 -15.43 -2.07 -17.98
N ILE A 459 -14.17 -2.08 -17.54
CA ILE A 459 -13.56 -3.25 -16.92
C ILE A 459 -13.08 -2.85 -15.52
N PRO A 460 -13.62 -3.44 -14.46
CA PRO A 460 -13.01 -3.38 -13.13
C PRO A 460 -12.09 -4.58 -12.91
N PRO A 461 -10.77 -4.48 -13.16
CA PRO A 461 -9.86 -5.57 -12.91
C PRO A 461 -9.37 -5.58 -11.45
N THR A 462 -8.87 -6.73 -11.00
CA THR A 462 -8.07 -6.82 -9.78
C THR A 462 -6.60 -6.44 -10.03
N ILE A 463 -5.91 -5.90 -9.04
CA ILE A 463 -4.46 -5.67 -9.10
C ILE A 463 -3.75 -6.66 -8.17
N ASP A 464 -2.69 -7.29 -8.66
CA ASP A 464 -1.78 -8.12 -7.86
C ASP A 464 -0.33 -7.58 -7.91
N SER A 465 0.63 -8.34 -7.37
CA SER A 465 2.05 -7.95 -7.34
C SER A 465 2.70 -7.81 -8.73
N SER A 466 2.03 -8.25 -9.80
CA SER A 466 2.51 -8.17 -11.18
C SER A 466 1.87 -7.04 -11.99
N GLY A 467 0.84 -6.36 -11.45
CA GLY A 467 0.11 -5.28 -12.11
C GLY A 467 -1.39 -5.55 -12.15
N VAL A 468 -2.05 -5.19 -13.26
CA VAL A 468 -3.46 -5.51 -13.49
C VAL A 468 -3.58 -7.02 -13.72
N ASP A 469 -4.17 -7.71 -12.75
CA ASP A 469 -4.35 -9.16 -12.72
C ASP A 469 -5.60 -9.54 -13.52
N PHE A 470 -5.36 -9.98 -14.74
CA PHE A 470 -6.35 -10.53 -15.65
C PHE A 470 -6.40 -12.07 -15.61
N GLY A 471 -5.86 -12.69 -14.56
CA GLY A 471 -5.55 -14.12 -14.54
C GLY A 471 -4.22 -14.42 -15.24
N ASP A 472 -3.81 -15.70 -15.24
CA ASP A 472 -2.49 -16.25 -15.62
C ASP A 472 -2.09 -16.07 -17.11
N ALA A 473 -2.59 -15.03 -17.77
CA ALA A 473 -2.19 -14.59 -19.09
C ALA A 473 -0.94 -13.70 -18.97
N SER A 474 0.11 -14.05 -19.70
CA SER A 474 1.13 -13.06 -20.05
C SER A 474 0.45 -11.83 -20.65
N SER A 475 0.95 -10.64 -20.29
CA SER A 475 0.55 -9.29 -20.73
C SER A 475 0.34 -9.05 -22.24
N ARG A 476 0.48 -10.08 -23.08
CA ARG A 476 0.35 -10.08 -24.52
C ARG A 476 -1.07 -10.27 -25.05
N ASP A 477 -1.94 -10.93 -24.31
CA ASP A 477 -3.32 -11.13 -24.79
C ASP A 477 -4.23 -9.94 -24.49
N PHE A 478 -3.92 -9.15 -23.45
CA PHE A 478 -4.70 -7.95 -23.09
C PHE A 478 -4.18 -6.65 -23.73
N GLY A 479 -2.91 -6.58 -24.11
CA GLY A 479 -2.31 -5.38 -24.72
C GLY A 479 -2.85 -5.01 -26.10
N ASN A 480 -3.68 -5.87 -26.71
CA ASN A 480 -4.41 -5.57 -27.95
C ASN A 480 -5.83 -5.05 -27.72
N TYR A 481 -6.32 -5.01 -26.47
CA TYR A 481 -7.68 -4.57 -26.11
C TYR A 481 -7.71 -3.23 -25.35
N PHE A 482 -6.54 -2.63 -25.07
CA PHE A 482 -6.39 -1.36 -24.36
C PHE A 482 -5.55 -0.36 -25.13
#